data_AF-A0A662RIF7-F1
#
_entry.id   AF-A0A662RIF7-F1
#
_cell.length_a   1.000
_cell.length_b   1.000
_cell.length_c   1.000
_cell.angle_alpha   90.00
_cell.angle_beta   90.00
_cell.angle_gamma   90.00
#
_symmetry.space_group_name_H-M   'P 1'
#
loop_
_entity.id
_entity.type
_entity.pdbx_description
1 polymer ?
#
loop_
_entity_poly.entity_id
_entity_poly.type
_entity_poly.pdbx_seq_one_letter_code
_entity_poly.pdbx_strand_id
1 'polypeptide(L)'
;MAASTLLCGHGFENVYNLDGGIRRWDYEVVKGTTKDKLITGGEETFDVLIVALMLEKGALEFYTKAQRLVKDEKAAGVFQRLVTMEDTHLQRLYMRYNQLLWEMRSFLGAADELPSLDQLKAELSTAYMEGGMNIQEELVKIEDSAFMDDLEALEIGLEKEYAA
;
A
#
# COMPACT_ATOMS: atom_id res chain seq x y z
N MET A 1 -5.65 3.58 7.62
CA MET A 1 -4.90 4.59 8.42
C MET A 1 -4.53 5.84 7.60
N ALA A 2 -4.47 5.76 6.27
CA ALA A 2 -4.13 6.86 5.37
C ALA A 2 -5.16 8.01 5.41
N ALA A 3 -6.45 7.68 5.43
CA ALA A 3 -7.52 8.68 5.55
C ALA A 3 -7.42 9.49 6.84
N SER A 4 -7.08 8.83 7.96
CA SER A 4 -6.91 9.53 9.24
C SER A 4 -5.68 10.44 9.26
N THR A 5 -4.58 10.00 8.64
CA THR A 5 -3.36 10.83 8.51
C THR A 5 -3.62 12.06 7.66
N LEU A 6 -4.37 11.92 6.55
CA LEU A 6 -4.78 13.03 5.69
C LEU A 6 -5.60 14.09 6.45
N LEU A 7 -6.58 13.63 7.25
CA LEU A 7 -7.42 14.51 8.07
C LEU A 7 -6.59 15.23 9.14
N CYS A 8 -5.68 14.53 9.82
CA CYS A 8 -4.76 15.16 10.76
C CYS A 8 -3.88 16.22 10.07
N GLY A 9 -3.42 15.96 8.84
CA GLY A 9 -2.68 16.92 8.00
C GLY A 9 -3.45 18.21 7.69
N HIS A 10 -4.77 18.11 7.58
CA HIS A 10 -5.68 19.25 7.37
C HIS A 10 -6.10 19.97 8.66
N GLY A 11 -5.48 19.66 9.79
CA GLY A 11 -5.74 20.34 11.07
C GLY A 11 -6.91 19.78 11.87
N PHE A 12 -7.41 18.58 11.54
CA PHE A 12 -8.38 17.90 12.39
C PHE A 12 -7.67 17.28 13.61
N GLU A 13 -8.08 17.69 14.81
CA GLU A 13 -7.39 17.32 16.07
C GLU A 13 -7.91 16.02 16.71
N ASN A 14 -9.14 15.60 16.38
CA ASN A 14 -9.80 14.44 16.98
C ASN A 14 -10.21 13.42 15.90
N VAL A 15 -9.22 12.91 15.17
CA VAL A 15 -9.44 11.88 14.15
C VAL A 15 -9.33 10.51 14.80
N TYR A 16 -10.39 9.72 14.65
CA TYR A 16 -10.48 8.35 15.17
C TYR A 16 -10.38 7.36 14.01
N ASN A 17 -9.51 6.36 14.14
CA ASN A 17 -9.44 5.21 13.25
C ASN A 17 -9.93 3.98 14.01
N LEU A 18 -10.72 3.14 13.36
CA LEU A 18 -11.20 1.89 13.93
C LEU A 18 -10.16 0.78 13.70
N ASP A 19 -8.92 0.99 14.14
CA ASP A 19 -7.87 0.01 13.90
C ASP A 19 -8.24 -1.36 14.50
N GLY A 20 -8.21 -2.45 13.72
CA GLY A 20 -8.68 -3.79 14.17
C GLY A 20 -10.21 -3.99 14.32
N GLY A 21 -11.03 -3.05 13.85
CA GLY A 21 -12.50 -3.15 13.77
C GLY A 21 -13.25 -2.66 15.02
N ILE A 22 -14.58 -2.49 14.92
CA ILE A 22 -15.39 -1.84 15.96
C ILE A 22 -15.37 -2.53 17.34
N ARG A 23 -14.97 -3.81 17.39
CA ARG A 23 -14.87 -4.59 18.63
C ARG A 23 -13.50 -4.51 19.31
N ARG A 24 -12.49 -3.98 18.61
CA ARG A 24 -11.11 -3.83 19.10
C ARG A 24 -10.73 -2.37 19.36
N TRP A 25 -11.62 -1.44 19.00
CA TRP A 25 -11.44 -0.03 19.27
C TRP A 25 -11.45 0.26 20.78
N ASP A 26 -10.32 0.73 21.27
CA ASP A 26 -10.04 1.08 22.67
C ASP A 26 -10.23 2.57 22.97
N TYR A 27 -10.95 3.28 22.08
CA TYR A 27 -11.15 4.73 22.14
C TYR A 27 -9.87 5.56 21.98
N GLU A 28 -8.80 4.99 21.44
CA GLU A 28 -7.59 5.75 21.15
C GLU A 28 -7.81 6.73 19.98
N VAL A 29 -7.28 7.95 20.16
CA VAL A 29 -7.15 8.96 19.12
C VAL A 29 -5.95 8.59 18.27
N VAL A 30 -6.08 8.68 16.94
CA VAL A 30 -4.96 8.44 16.02
C VAL A 30 -3.84 9.41 16.35
N LYS A 31 -2.82 8.94 17.07
CA LYS A 31 -1.56 9.65 17.22
C LYS A 31 -0.87 9.50 15.88
N GLY A 32 -1.01 10.51 15.02
CA GLY A 32 -0.42 10.51 13.69
C GLY A 32 1.00 9.95 13.76
N THR A 33 1.24 8.86 13.04
CA THR A 33 2.50 8.13 13.14
C THR A 33 3.63 9.04 12.67
N THR A 34 4.67 9.17 13.50
CA THR A 34 5.83 10.01 13.24
C THR A 34 6.91 9.31 12.42
N LYS A 35 6.67 8.07 11.97
CA LYS A 35 7.56 7.36 11.06
C LYS A 35 7.05 7.55 9.64
N ASP A 36 7.73 8.44 8.94
CA ASP A 36 7.68 8.66 7.50
C ASP A 36 6.28 8.92 6.93
N LYS A 37 5.79 10.16 7.11
CA LYS A 37 4.58 10.64 6.45
C LYS A 37 4.79 10.67 4.94
N LEU A 38 4.38 9.61 4.25
CA LEU A 38 4.36 9.54 2.79
C LEU A 38 3.33 10.49 2.17
N ILE A 39 2.31 10.87 2.95
CA ILE A 39 1.29 11.87 2.61
C ILE A 39 1.10 12.78 3.84
N THR A 40 1.17 14.09 3.62
CA THR A 40 1.10 15.12 4.66
C THR A 40 -0.20 15.92 4.62
N GLY A 41 -0.97 15.80 3.53
CA GLY A 41 -2.23 16.52 3.30
C GLY A 41 -2.08 17.78 2.45
N GLY A 42 -0.88 18.13 2.00
CA GLY A 42 -0.64 19.27 1.10
C GLY A 42 -0.40 18.86 -0.36
N GLU A 43 -0.41 17.56 -0.65
CA GLU A 43 -0.09 16.99 -1.95
C GLU A 43 -1.21 17.20 -2.98
N GLU A 44 -0.82 17.39 -4.24
CA GLU A 44 -1.78 17.38 -5.34
C GLU A 44 -2.28 15.96 -5.61
N THR A 45 -3.43 15.84 -6.28
CA THR A 45 -4.05 14.53 -6.58
C THR A 45 -3.09 13.56 -7.28
N PHE A 46 -2.22 14.07 -8.16
CA PHE A 46 -1.21 13.27 -8.85
C PHE A 46 -0.15 12.71 -7.91
N ASP A 47 0.33 13.51 -6.97
CA ASP A 47 1.36 13.10 -6.01
C ASP A 47 0.81 11.99 -5.11
N VAL A 48 -0.43 12.13 -4.64
CA VAL A 48 -1.13 11.09 -3.88
C VAL A 48 -1.25 9.79 -4.67
N LEU A 49 -1.54 9.88 -5.97
CA LEU A 49 -1.71 8.72 -6.82
C LEU A 49 -0.38 8.01 -7.11
N ILE A 50 0.71 8.75 -7.26
CA ILE A 50 2.07 8.19 -7.38
C ILE A 50 2.47 7.50 -6.07
N VAL A 51 2.17 8.10 -4.91
CA VAL A 51 2.42 7.47 -3.61
C VAL A 51 1.61 6.18 -3.47
N ALA A 52 0.33 6.17 -3.86
CA ALA A 52 -0.48 4.95 -3.84
C ALA A 52 0.13 3.86 -4.73
N LEU A 53 0.50 4.18 -5.98
CA LEU A 53 1.15 3.23 -6.89
C LEU A 53 2.47 2.66 -6.33
N MET A 54 3.25 3.49 -5.63
CA MET A 54 4.46 3.07 -4.94
C MET A 54 4.16 2.07 -3.82
N LEU A 55 3.14 2.34 -2.99
CA LEU A 55 2.74 1.49 -1.87
C LEU A 55 2.23 0.12 -2.33
N GLU A 56 1.36 0.10 -3.34
CA GLU A 56 0.84 -1.15 -3.93
C GLU A 56 1.97 -1.98 -4.56
N LYS A 57 2.92 -1.33 -5.23
CA LYS A 57 4.11 -2.03 -5.77
C LYS A 57 4.94 -2.63 -4.63
N GLY A 58 5.08 -1.91 -3.52
CA GLY A 58 5.74 -2.42 -2.33
C GLY A 58 5.04 -3.68 -1.79
N ALA A 59 3.73 -3.63 -1.63
CA ALA A 59 2.94 -4.78 -1.16
C ALA A 59 3.06 -5.98 -2.10
N LEU A 60 2.97 -5.75 -3.42
CA LEU A 60 3.20 -6.76 -4.45
C LEU A 60 4.57 -7.44 -4.30
N GLU A 61 5.64 -6.66 -4.13
CA GLU A 61 6.99 -7.21 -3.94
C GLU A 61 7.14 -7.97 -2.62
N PHE A 62 6.56 -7.46 -1.54
CA PHE A 62 6.57 -8.11 -0.24
C PHE A 62 5.90 -9.48 -0.31
N TYR A 63 4.65 -9.56 -0.78
CA TYR A 63 3.93 -10.83 -0.86
C TYR A 63 4.58 -11.81 -1.85
N THR A 64 5.15 -11.32 -2.95
CA THR A 64 5.91 -12.16 -3.89
C THR A 64 7.14 -12.80 -3.22
N LYS A 65 7.84 -12.05 -2.35
CA LYS A 65 8.99 -12.57 -1.61
C LYS A 65 8.53 -13.49 -0.47
N ALA A 66 7.52 -13.11 0.29
CA ALA A 66 6.91 -13.92 1.35
C ALA A 66 6.48 -15.30 0.85
N GLN A 67 5.79 -15.36 -0.30
CA GLN A 67 5.41 -16.60 -0.97
C GLN A 67 6.59 -17.55 -1.21
N ARG A 68 7.77 -17.02 -1.53
CA ARG A 68 8.98 -17.82 -1.82
C ARG A 68 9.71 -18.27 -0.56
N LEU A 69 9.51 -17.57 0.56
CA LEU A 69 10.19 -17.84 1.83
C LEU A 69 9.43 -18.89 2.67
N VAL A 70 8.11 -18.90 2.59
CA VAL A 70 7.30 -19.86 3.35
C VAL A 70 7.43 -21.28 2.80
N LYS A 71 7.44 -22.26 3.71
CA LYS A 71 7.51 -23.69 3.38
C LYS A 71 6.14 -24.35 3.25
N ASP A 72 5.13 -23.80 3.93
CA ASP A 72 3.77 -24.31 3.88
C ASP A 72 3.10 -23.92 2.54
N GLU A 73 2.61 -24.92 1.81
CA GLU A 73 2.00 -24.71 0.49
C GLU A 73 0.70 -23.90 0.57
N LYS A 74 -0.06 -23.99 1.67
CA LYS A 74 -1.28 -23.22 1.86
C LYS A 74 -0.93 -21.75 2.17
N ALA A 75 0.06 -21.50 3.01
CA ALA A 75 0.58 -20.15 3.25
C ALA A 75 1.08 -19.50 1.94
N ALA A 76 1.82 -20.25 1.12
CA ALA A 76 2.23 -19.80 -0.21
C ALA A 76 1.01 -19.49 -1.11
N GLY A 77 -0.04 -20.31 -1.02
CA GLY A 77 -1.31 -20.08 -1.73
C GLY A 77 -2.04 -18.80 -1.28
N VAL A 78 -1.96 -18.45 0.01
CA VAL A 78 -2.49 -17.18 0.53
C VAL A 78 -1.71 -16.00 -0.04
N PHE A 79 -0.38 -16.01 0.05
CA PHE A 79 0.45 -14.93 -0.52
C PHE A 79 0.26 -14.77 -2.03
N GLN A 80 0.07 -15.87 -2.77
CA GLN A 80 -0.24 -15.80 -4.21
C GLN A 80 -1.55 -15.05 -4.50
N ARG A 81 -2.57 -15.22 -3.64
CA ARG A 81 -3.83 -14.48 -3.77
C ARG A 81 -3.63 -13.01 -3.50
N LEU A 82 -2.88 -12.65 -2.45
CA LEU A 82 -2.53 -11.27 -2.12
C LEU A 82 -1.77 -10.60 -3.28
N VAL A 83 -0.76 -11.27 -3.86
CA VAL A 83 -0.07 -10.78 -5.08
C VAL A 83 -1.06 -10.46 -6.23
N THR A 84 -2.11 -11.25 -6.39
CA THR A 84 -3.12 -11.03 -7.45
C THR A 84 -4.04 -9.83 -7.12
N MET A 85 -4.31 -9.60 -5.83
CA MET A 85 -5.05 -8.44 -5.35
C MET A 85 -4.26 -7.15 -5.62
N GLU A 86 -2.99 -7.10 -5.24
CA GLU A 86 -2.15 -5.91 -5.45
C GLU A 86 -1.94 -5.58 -6.92
N ASP A 87 -1.79 -6.59 -7.78
CA ASP A 87 -1.71 -6.30 -9.23
C ASP A 87 -3.02 -5.68 -9.76
N THR A 88 -4.17 -6.11 -9.22
CA THR A 88 -5.47 -5.50 -9.55
C THR A 88 -5.57 -4.06 -9.05
N HIS A 89 -5.06 -3.77 -7.85
CA HIS A 89 -5.01 -2.41 -7.30
C HIS A 89 -4.13 -1.51 -8.17
N LEU A 90 -2.92 -1.95 -8.51
CA LEU A 90 -2.00 -1.26 -9.43
C LEU A 90 -2.63 -0.93 -10.76
N GLN A 91 -3.33 -1.89 -11.38
CA GLN A 91 -4.04 -1.66 -12.66
C GLN A 91 -5.12 -0.57 -12.54
N ARG A 92 -5.88 -0.57 -11.43
CA ARG A 92 -6.93 0.43 -11.20
C ARG A 92 -6.36 1.82 -10.96
N LEU A 93 -5.33 1.93 -10.12
CA LEU A 93 -4.64 3.21 -9.86
C LEU A 93 -4.00 3.76 -11.13
N TYR A 94 -3.36 2.90 -11.92
CA TYR A 94 -2.77 3.28 -13.21
C TYR A 94 -3.80 3.78 -14.22
N MET A 95 -4.97 3.13 -14.29
CA MET A 95 -6.07 3.61 -15.12
C MET A 95 -6.51 5.03 -14.72
N ARG A 96 -6.58 5.31 -13.41
CA ARG A 96 -6.89 6.66 -12.90
C ARG A 96 -5.78 7.67 -13.21
N TYR A 97 -4.53 7.26 -13.09
CA TYR A 97 -3.37 8.10 -13.38
C TYR A 97 -3.38 8.53 -14.84
N ASN A 98 -3.57 7.57 -15.74
CA ASN A 98 -3.66 7.85 -17.17
C ASN A 98 -4.86 8.71 -17.54
N GLN A 99 -6.01 8.49 -16.90
CA GLN A 99 -7.19 9.31 -17.14
C GLN A 99 -6.92 10.78 -16.80
N LEU A 100 -6.40 11.05 -15.59
CA LEU A 100 -6.08 12.41 -15.15
C LEU A 100 -5.00 13.04 -16.03
N LEU A 101 -3.96 12.26 -16.40
CA LEU A 101 -2.85 12.76 -17.21
C LEU A 101 -3.31 13.09 -18.62
N TRP A 102 -4.20 12.29 -19.18
CA TRP A 102 -4.84 12.56 -20.47
C TRP A 102 -5.72 13.82 -20.42
N GLU A 103 -6.55 13.98 -19.39
CA GLU A 103 -7.40 15.17 -19.21
C GLU A 103 -6.56 16.45 -19.13
N MET A 104 -5.47 16.43 -18.35
CA MET A 104 -4.53 17.55 -18.23
C MET A 104 -3.80 17.85 -19.55
N ARG A 105 -3.29 16.83 -20.24
CA ARG A 105 -2.54 17.00 -21.50
C ARG A 105 -3.44 17.44 -22.66
N SER A 106 -4.67 16.95 -22.71
CA SER A 106 -5.69 17.38 -23.67
C SER A 106 -5.96 18.88 -23.55
N PHE A 107 -6.01 19.39 -22.31
CA PHE A 107 -6.12 20.83 -22.05
C PHE A 107 -4.87 21.63 -22.48
N LEU A 108 -3.68 21.05 -22.36
CA LEU A 108 -2.39 21.70 -22.68
C LEU A 108 -1.89 21.47 -24.12
N GLY A 109 -2.58 20.68 -24.93
CA GLY A 109 -2.21 20.38 -26.32
C GLY A 109 -0.95 19.52 -26.49
N ALA A 110 -0.55 18.76 -25.46
CA ALA A 110 0.63 17.89 -25.50
C ALA A 110 0.25 16.45 -25.91
N ALA A 111 0.86 15.94 -26.98
CA ALA A 111 0.49 14.67 -27.62
C ALA A 111 1.46 13.50 -27.31
N ASP A 112 2.27 13.60 -26.26
CA ASP A 112 3.24 12.55 -25.94
C ASP A 112 2.56 11.28 -25.41
N GLU A 113 3.13 10.13 -25.75
CA GLU A 113 2.70 8.81 -25.31
C GLU A 113 2.77 8.70 -23.77
N LEU A 114 1.78 8.03 -23.17
CA LEU A 114 1.74 7.82 -21.72
C LEU A 114 2.65 6.64 -21.34
N PRO A 115 3.38 6.71 -20.21
CA PRO A 115 4.21 5.59 -19.77
C PRO A 115 3.33 4.37 -19.49
N SER A 116 3.79 3.18 -19.87
CA SER A 116 3.10 1.94 -19.53
C SER A 116 3.17 1.65 -18.03
N LEU A 117 2.26 0.80 -17.54
CA LEU A 117 2.29 0.36 -16.15
C LEU A 117 3.63 -0.32 -15.80
N ASP A 118 4.19 -1.09 -16.72
CA ASP A 118 5.48 -1.77 -16.48
C ASP A 118 6.64 -0.78 -16.39
N GLN A 119 6.64 0.27 -17.22
CA GLN A 119 7.63 1.35 -17.14
C GLN A 119 7.51 2.08 -15.80
N LEU A 120 6.29 2.42 -15.40
CA LEU A 120 6.06 3.09 -14.12
C LEU A 120 6.48 2.19 -12.95
N LYS A 121 6.09 0.92 -12.98
CA LYS A 121 6.54 -0.09 -11.99
C LYS A 121 8.07 -0.12 -11.92
N ALA A 122 8.79 -0.07 -13.03
CA ALA A 122 10.25 -0.12 -13.01
C ALA A 122 10.89 1.10 -12.29
N GLU A 123 10.26 2.27 -12.36
CA GLU A 123 10.77 3.52 -11.79
C GLU A 123 10.36 3.74 -10.32
N LEU A 124 9.25 3.15 -9.88
CA LEU A 124 8.75 3.32 -8.52
C LEU A 124 9.66 2.65 -7.48
N SER A 125 9.91 3.35 -6.37
CA SER A 125 10.61 2.79 -5.20
C SER A 125 9.81 1.63 -4.57
N THR A 126 10.50 0.67 -3.96
CA THR A 126 9.90 -0.39 -3.12
C THR A 126 10.53 -0.44 -1.75
N ALA A 127 10.83 0.73 -1.18
CA ALA A 127 11.25 0.82 0.21
C ALA A 127 10.07 0.53 1.18
N TYR A 128 8.87 0.95 0.80
CA TYR A 128 7.69 0.90 1.67
C TYR A 128 6.52 0.21 0.97
N MET A 129 5.70 -0.47 1.77
CA MET A 129 4.38 -0.96 1.40
C MET A 129 3.29 -0.26 2.22
N GLU A 130 2.04 -0.56 1.92
CA GLU A 130 0.88 0.01 2.62
C GLU A 130 1.00 -0.05 4.16
N GLY A 131 0.44 0.96 4.83
CA GLY A 131 0.67 1.21 6.25
C GLY A 131 2.03 1.86 6.56
N GLY A 132 2.82 2.25 5.56
CA GLY A 132 4.12 2.90 5.73
C GLY A 132 5.22 1.95 6.21
N MET A 133 5.04 0.64 5.97
CA MET A 133 5.91 -0.39 6.53
C MET A 133 7.11 -0.63 5.61
N ASN A 134 8.31 -0.72 6.18
CA ASN A 134 9.50 -1.02 5.41
C ASN A 134 9.52 -2.50 5.00
N ILE A 135 9.69 -2.78 3.72
CA ILE A 135 9.60 -4.14 3.18
C ILE A 135 10.70 -5.05 3.76
N GLN A 136 11.92 -4.54 3.92
CA GLN A 136 13.04 -5.36 4.41
C GLN A 136 12.83 -5.75 5.87
N GLU A 137 12.36 -4.83 6.72
CA GLU A 137 12.06 -5.10 8.12
C GLU A 137 10.98 -6.17 8.29
N GLU A 138 9.94 -6.15 7.46
CA GLU A 138 8.85 -7.14 7.51
C GLU A 138 9.28 -8.51 6.98
N LEU A 139 10.11 -8.56 5.94
CA LEU A 139 10.60 -9.84 5.40
C LEU A 139 11.47 -10.61 6.39
N VAL A 140 12.28 -9.92 7.20
CA VAL A 140 13.09 -10.56 8.25
C VAL A 140 12.19 -11.35 9.23
N LYS A 141 11.01 -10.81 9.57
CA LYS A 141 10.06 -11.48 10.47
C LYS A 141 9.50 -12.77 9.86
N ILE A 142 9.34 -12.81 8.53
CA ILE A 142 8.91 -14.02 7.82
C ILE A 142 10.03 -15.07 7.80
N GLU A 143 11.27 -14.65 7.56
CA GLU A 143 12.43 -15.55 7.55
C GLU A 143 12.67 -16.20 8.92
N ASP A 144 12.48 -15.45 10.00
CA ASP A 144 12.62 -15.93 11.38
C ASP A 144 11.44 -16.80 11.85
N SER A 145 10.29 -16.77 11.14
CA SER A 145 9.17 -17.65 11.42
C SER A 145 9.45 -19.04 10.87
N ALA A 146 10.08 -19.89 11.69
CA ALA A 146 10.41 -21.27 11.36
C ALA A 146 9.19 -22.12 10.93
N PHE A 147 7.97 -21.65 11.21
CA PHE A 147 6.71 -22.25 10.79
C PHE A 147 5.66 -21.14 10.60
N MET A 148 5.33 -20.83 9.34
CA MET A 148 4.23 -19.95 8.99
C MET A 148 3.16 -20.76 8.28
N ASP A 149 1.96 -20.81 8.86
CA ASP A 149 0.81 -21.50 8.29
C ASP A 149 -0.10 -20.53 7.51
N ASP A 150 -1.20 -21.06 6.96
CA ASP A 150 -2.14 -20.28 6.17
C ASP A 150 -2.93 -19.26 6.98
N LEU A 151 -3.15 -19.50 8.27
CA LEU A 151 -3.83 -18.55 9.14
C LEU A 151 -2.93 -17.35 9.44
N GLU A 152 -1.66 -17.59 9.80
CA GLU A 152 -0.68 -16.52 10.01
C GLU A 152 -0.47 -15.70 8.73
N ALA A 153 -0.41 -16.34 7.56
CA ALA A 153 -0.33 -15.64 6.28
C ALA A 153 -1.57 -14.76 6.01
N LEU A 154 -2.77 -15.23 6.39
CA LEU A 154 -4.01 -14.45 6.28
C LEU A 154 -4.04 -13.30 7.28
N GLU A 155 -3.56 -13.50 8.51
CA GLU A 155 -3.45 -12.45 9.52
C GLU A 155 -2.50 -11.36 9.06
N ILE A 156 -1.33 -11.72 8.50
CA ILE A 156 -0.41 -10.76 7.88
C ILE A 156 -1.13 -9.97 6.79
N GLY A 157 -1.75 -10.67 5.82
CA GLY A 157 -2.50 -9.98 4.75
C GLY A 157 -3.54 -9.02 5.33
N LEU A 158 -4.34 -9.47 6.30
CA LEU A 158 -5.36 -8.63 6.92
C LEU A 158 -4.76 -7.43 7.66
N GLU A 159 -3.70 -7.59 8.45
CA GLU A 159 -3.04 -6.47 9.14
C GLU A 159 -2.46 -5.45 8.17
N LYS A 160 -1.90 -5.90 7.04
CA LYS A 160 -1.29 -5.02 6.04
C LYS A 160 -2.35 -4.27 5.22
N GLU A 161 -3.35 -4.98 4.70
CA GLU A 161 -4.45 -4.39 3.91
C GLU A 161 -5.41 -3.55 4.78
N TYR A 162 -5.56 -3.87 6.06
CA TYR A 162 -6.41 -3.09 6.97
C TYR A 162 -5.75 -1.78 7.42
N ALA A 163 -4.42 -1.70 7.35
CA ALA A 163 -3.67 -0.48 7.65
C ALA A 163 -3.86 0.63 6.58
N ALA A 164 -4.45 0.30 5.42
CA ALA A 164 -4.92 1.20 4.37
C ALA A 164 -5.77 2.37 4.87
#